data_AF-A0A7W9UYW1-F1
#
_entry.id   AF-A0A7W9UYW1-F1
#
_cell.length_a   1.000
_cell.length_b   1.000
_cell.length_c   1.000
_cell.angle_alpha   90.00
_cell.angle_beta   90.00
_cell.angle_gamma   90.00
#
_symmetry.space_group_name_H-M   'P 1'
#
loop_
_entity.id
_entity.type
_entity.pdbx_description
1 polymer ?
#
loop_
_entity_poly.entity_id
_entity_poly.type
_entity_poly.pdbx_seq_one_letter_code
_entity_poly.pdbx_strand_id
1 'polypeptide(L)'
;MLVGIAAQTDRTVLQAALNWLLTRPTVAAVISGARNEEQLWDALGAVGWQLDLAQLSRLGKAGSPPCPLPMYSRLRGFKPSNPPLV
;
A
#
# COMPACT_ATOMS: atom_id res chain seq x y z
N MET A 1 -3.38 11.53 -3.66
CA MET A 1 -4.13 10.26 -3.69
C MET A 1 -4.29 9.66 -2.30
N LEU A 2 -3.20 9.28 -1.61
CA LEU A 2 -3.25 8.80 -0.22
C LEU A 2 -3.90 9.82 0.72
N VAL A 3 -3.61 11.12 0.54
CA VAL A 3 -4.26 12.23 1.28
C VAL A 3 -5.80 12.16 1.22
N GLY A 4 -6.36 11.80 0.07
CA GLY A 4 -7.81 11.70 -0.08
C GLY A 4 -8.40 10.48 0.61
N ILE A 5 -7.67 9.36 0.62
CA ILE A 5 -8.08 8.15 1.33
C ILE A 5 -8.00 8.37 2.84
N ALA A 6 -6.90 8.97 3.31
CA ALA A 6 -6.69 9.37 4.69
C ALA A 6 -7.86 10.22 5.22
N ALA A 7 -8.30 11.22 4.44
CA ALA A 7 -9.46 12.04 4.77
C ALA A 7 -10.79 11.26 4.80
N GLN A 8 -10.98 10.27 3.92
CA GLN A 8 -12.19 9.44 3.92
C GLN A 8 -12.27 8.49 5.11
N THR A 9 -11.11 8.03 5.60
CA THR A 9 -11.03 7.07 6.69
C THR A 9 -10.88 7.73 8.06
N ASP A 10 -10.74 9.06 8.10
CA ASP A 10 -10.37 9.84 9.29
C ASP A 10 -9.06 9.33 9.94
N ARG A 11 -8.05 9.12 9.08
CA ARG A 11 -6.73 8.57 9.45
C ARG A 11 -5.61 9.43 8.90
N THR A 12 -4.40 9.25 9.43
CA THR A 12 -3.22 9.91 8.88
C THR A 12 -2.78 9.27 7.56
N VAL A 13 -2.01 10.02 6.77
CA VAL A 13 -1.42 9.50 5.52
C VAL A 13 -0.49 8.31 5.80
N LEU A 14 0.23 8.34 6.92
CA LEU A 14 1.10 7.25 7.36
C LEU A 14 0.27 5.99 7.65
N GLN A 15 -0.80 6.12 8.44
CA GLN A 15 -1.69 5.01 8.76
C GLN A 15 -2.29 4.37 7.49
N ALA A 16 -2.81 5.19 6.57
CA ALA A 16 -3.37 4.70 5.32
C ALA A 16 -2.32 3.99 4.44
N ALA A 17 -1.08 4.50 4.39
CA ALA A 17 0.00 3.89 3.63
C ALA A 17 0.46 2.54 4.23
N LEU A 18 0.63 2.48 5.55
CA LEU A 18 1.00 1.26 6.27
C LEU A 18 -0.09 0.19 6.17
N ASN A 19 -1.36 0.58 6.34
CA ASN A 19 -2.51 -0.32 6.17
C ASN A 19 -2.56 -0.94 4.77
N TRP A 20 -2.33 -0.12 3.74
CA TRP A 20 -2.25 -0.59 2.37
C TRP A 20 -1.11 -1.59 2.15
N LEU A 21 0.09 -1.32 2.67
CA LEU A 21 1.24 -2.21 2.56
C LEU A 21 0.98 -3.56 3.25
N LEU A 22 0.37 -3.54 4.44
CA LEU A 22 0.03 -4.75 5.20
C LEU A 22 -1.02 -5.62 4.50
N THR A 23 -1.81 -5.06 3.59
CA THR A 23 -2.80 -5.81 2.80
C THR A 23 -2.15 -6.57 1.64
N ARG A 24 -0.88 -6.29 1.29
CA ARG A 24 -0.20 -6.91 0.14
C ARG A 24 0.21 -8.35 0.47
N PRO A 25 -0.11 -9.33 -0.41
CA PRO A 25 0.15 -10.75 -0.13
C PRO A 25 1.64 -11.11 -0.05
N THR A 26 2.52 -10.29 -0.61
CA THR A 26 3.97 -10.51 -0.62
C THR A 26 4.71 -9.79 0.50
N VAL A 27 4.02 -9.01 1.34
CA VAL A 27 4.62 -8.23 2.41
C VAL A 27 4.48 -8.99 3.73
N ALA A 28 5.60 -9.43 4.29
CA ALA A 28 5.62 -10.14 5.58
C ALA A 28 5.66 -9.20 6.78
N ALA A 29 6.38 -8.08 6.66
CA ALA A 29 6.51 -7.07 7.69
C ALA A 29 6.76 -5.70 7.07
N VAL A 30 6.30 -4.64 7.74
CA VAL A 30 6.54 -3.25 7.34
C VAL A 30 7.40 -2.58 8.40
N ILE A 31 8.52 -1.98 7.99
CA ILE A 31 9.44 -1.27 8.88
C ILE A 31 9.09 0.20 8.84
N SER A 32 8.81 0.79 10.00
CA SER A 32 8.58 2.23 10.18
C SER A 32 9.51 2.79 11.25
N GLY A 33 10.11 3.94 10.97
CA GLY A 33 10.93 4.66 11.94
C GLY A 33 10.10 5.66 12.74
N ALA A 34 10.33 5.73 14.05
CA ALA A 34 9.73 6.73 14.94
C ALA A 34 10.82 7.34 15.82
N ARG A 35 10.91 8.68 15.86
CA ARG A 35 11.87 9.40 16.71
C ARG A 35 11.26 9.90 18.03
N ASN A 36 9.95 9.77 18.18
CA ASN A 36 9.19 10.16 19.34
C ASN A 36 7.93 9.28 19.47
N GLU A 37 7.27 9.37 20.62
CA GLU A 37 6.12 8.53 20.95
C GLU A 37 4.92 8.77 20.03
N GLU A 38 4.66 10.02 19.66
CA GLU A 38 3.55 10.37 18.75
C GLU A 38 3.65 9.64 17.40
N GLN A 39 4.86 9.56 16.82
CA GLN A 39 5.08 8.82 15.58
C GLN A 39 4.93 7.31 15.74
N LEU A 40 5.29 6.78 16.90
CA LEU A 40 5.10 5.36 17.20
C LEU A 40 3.61 5.03 17.28
N TRP A 41 2.84 5.84 18.02
CA TRP A 41 1.39 5.68 18.11
C TRP A 41 0.70 5.85 16.77
N ASP A 42 1.15 6.80 15.94
CA ASP A 42 0.62 6.98 14.59
C ASP A 42 0.86 5.74 13.72
N ALA A 43 2.07 5.16 13.78
CA ALA A 43 2.38 3.92 13.05
C ALA A 43 1.53 2.73 13.56
N LEU A 44 1.33 2.60 14.87
CA LEU A 44 0.48 1.57 15.46
C LEU A 44 -1.01 1.76 15.12
N GLY A 45 -1.46 3.00 14.89
CA GLY A 45 -2.82 3.31 14.43
C GLY A 45 -3.13 2.80 13.02
N ALA A 46 -2.15 2.25 12.30
CA ALA A 46 -2.35 1.65 10.98
C ALA A 46 -3.06 0.29 11.02
N VAL A 47 -3.08 -0.38 12.18
CA VAL A 47 -3.71 -1.71 12.35
C VAL A 47 -5.07 -1.62 13.04
N GLY A 48 -5.85 -2.70 13.01
CA GLY A 48 -7.18 -2.76 13.62
C GLY A 48 -8.33 -2.23 12.75
N TRP A 49 -8.04 -1.83 11.51
CA TRP A 49 -9.02 -1.46 10.50
C TRP A 49 -8.51 -1.85 9.11
N GLN A 50 -9.34 -1.75 8.08
CA GLN A 50 -8.98 -2.13 6.72
C GLN A 50 -9.52 -1.11 5.71
N LEU A 51 -8.74 -0.85 4.67
CA LEU A 51 -9.19 -0.10 3.50
C LEU A 51 -10.24 -0.89 2.72
N ASP A 52 -11.22 -0.19 2.15
CA ASP A 52 -12.24 -0.85 1.33
C ASP A 52 -11.68 -1.28 -0.04
N LEU A 53 -12.39 -2.18 -0.73
CA LEU A 53 -11.98 -2.72 -2.03
C LEU A 53 -11.82 -1.63 -3.11
N ALA A 54 -12.60 -0.55 -3.05
CA ALA A 54 -12.52 0.55 -4.01
C ALA A 54 -11.26 1.40 -3.77
N GLN A 55 -10.92 1.70 -2.52
CA GLN A 55 -9.72 2.39 -2.08
C GLN A 55 -8.47 1.57 -2.44
N LEU A 56 -8.48 0.28 -2.14
CA LEU A 56 -7.42 -0.67 -2.49
C LEU A 56 -7.23 -0.77 -4.01
N SER A 57 -8.32 -0.89 -4.77
CA SER A 57 -8.29 -0.91 -6.24
C SER A 57 -7.74 0.39 -6.82
N ARG A 58 -8.12 1.53 -6.23
CA ARG A 58 -7.58 2.83 -6.64
C ARG A 58 -6.06 2.82 -6.45
N LEU A 59 -5.59 2.49 -5.24
CA LEU A 59 -4.15 2.46 -4.88
C LEU A 59 -3.36 1.48 -5.75
N GLY A 60 -3.90 0.30 -6.03
CA GLY A 60 -3.27 -0.68 -6.92
C GLY A 60 -3.06 -0.16 -8.35
N LYS A 61 -4.00 0.62 -8.88
CA LYS A 61 -3.86 1.25 -10.21
C LYS A 61 -2.76 2.31 -10.24
N ALA A 62 -2.68 3.13 -9.19
CA ALA A 62 -1.67 4.19 -9.12
C ALA A 62 -0.26 3.65 -8.83
N GLY A 63 -0.17 2.57 -8.05
CA GLY A 63 1.11 1.95 -7.64
C GLY A 63 1.66 0.90 -8.62
N SER A 64 1.04 0.70 -9.78
CA SER A 64 1.57 -0.20 -10.82
C SER A 64 2.56 0.55 -11.71
N PRO A 65 3.88 0.42 -11.51
CA PRO A 65 4.84 1.01 -12.43
C PRO A 65 4.71 0.37 -13.81
N PRO A 66 5.01 1.11 -14.89
CA PRO A 66 5.14 0.52 -16.21
C PRO A 66 6.22 -0.58 -16.19
N CYS A 67 6.08 -1.57 -17.07
CA CYS A 67 7.06 -2.63 -17.21
C CYS A 67 8.47 -2.03 -17.37
N PRO A 68 9.46 -2.40 -16.52
CA PRO A 68 10.75 -1.72 -16.46
C PRO A 68 11.47 -1.66 -17.81
N LEU A 69 11.33 -2.71 -18.63
CA LEU A 69 11.81 -2.73 -20.01
C LEU A 69 10.80 -3.43 -20.93
N PRO A 70 10.60 -2.93 -22.17
CA PRO A 70 9.61 -3.46 -23.12
C PRO A 70 9.93 -4.88 -23.62
N MET A 71 11.13 -5.40 -23.38
CA MET A 71 11.47 -6.79 -23.68
C MET A 71 10.79 -7.77 -22.68
N TYR A 72 10.72 -7.41 -21.40
CA TYR A 72 10.13 -8.28 -20.38
C TYR A 72 8.62 -8.48 -20.57
N SER A 73 7.90 -7.49 -21.12
CA SER A 73 6.48 -7.62 -21.43
C SER A 73 6.18 -8.62 -22.56
N ARG A 74 7.19 -9.00 -23.35
CA ARG A 74 7.08 -10.03 -24.41
C ARG A 74 7.43 -11.44 -23.92
N LEU A 75 8.00 -11.58 -22.72
CA LEU A 75 8.32 -12.89 -22.17
C LEU A 75 7.03 -13.61 -21.76
N ARG A 76 6.83 -14.82 -22.28
CA ARG A 76 5.75 -15.70 -21.84
C ARG A 76 5.88 -15.94 -20.34
N GLY A 77 4.85 -15.55 -19.57
CA GLY A 77 4.81 -15.76 -18.13
C GLY A 77 5.37 -14.62 -17.27
N PHE A 78 5.71 -13.45 -17.84
CA PHE A 78 6.03 -12.29 -17.02
C PHE A 78 4.83 -11.92 -16.14
N LYS A 79 5.02 -12.00 -14.82
CA LYS A 79 4.06 -11.53 -13.82
C LYS A 79 4.69 -10.36 -13.08
N PRO A 80 3.97 -9.24 -12.89
CA PRO A 80 4.43 -8.19 -12.00
C PRO A 80 4.69 -8.76 -10.61
N SER A 81 5.75 -8.29 -9.95
CA SER A 81 6.07 -8.65 -8.56
C SER A 81 4.95 -8.26 -7.58
N ASN A 82 4.08 -7.33 -7.98
CA ASN A 82 2.96 -6.81 -7.22
C ASN A 82 1.62 -7.35 -7.77
N PRO A 83 1.15 -8.54 -7.34
CA PRO A 83 -0.13 -9.09 -7.83
C PRO A 83 -1.32 -8.21 -7.39
N PRO A 84 -2.43 -8.17 -8.14
CA PRO A 84 -3.63 -7.45 -7.70
C PRO A 84 -4.14 -8.00 -6.36
N LEU A 85 -4.71 -7.13 -5.53
CA LEU A 85 -5.44 -7.56 -4.34
C LEU A 85 -6.71 -8.26 -4.82
N VAL A 86 -6.93 -9.51 -4.39
CA VAL A 86 -8.11 -10.34 -4.73
C VAL A 86 -9.27 -9.97 -3.83
#